data_AF-A0A3A9AHV5-F1
#
_entry.id   AF-A0A3A9AHV5-F1
#
_cell.length_a   1.000
_cell.length_b   1.000
_cell.length_c   1.000
_cell.angle_alpha   90.00
_cell.angle_beta   90.00
_cell.angle_gamma   90.00
#
_symmetry.space_group_name_H-M   'P 1'
#
loop_
_entity.id
_entity.type
_entity.pdbx_description
1 polymer ?
#
loop_
_entity_poly.entity_id
_entity_poly.type
_entity_poly.pdbx_seq_one_letter_code
_entity_poly.pdbx_strand_id
1 'polypeptide(L)'
;MSEEAKWNKRFNIGVDSIDNAHRKLFSIVRRLVHLSKDENNGQWACAEGIKYFKSYAIEHFTDEEAYMQSIDYKGYDIHKHLHDDMRYKTLPALEKDLTVSNYSQESIHHFLGICLGWLTAHILIEDRAITGKIPNRWITDNTGIEQDVLEDALTITIQEIFRLQTDIVSEHYGGEDFGTCMIIRMIYHSNDGKKVQIFMALEESLVLRAVSSMLDMPLTKIDKLVMNAGKELSLRIAEQLGMHAHLSSKYHLESSHFISAEQFEKIFYLESIDYSLLFNTGCGYFAFCIKLL
;
A
#
# COMPACT_ATOMS: atom_id res chain seq x y z
N MET A 1 -15.52 -12.53 -15.19
CA MET A 1 -14.06 -12.58 -15.43
C MET A 1 -13.53 -11.21 -15.07
N SER A 2 -12.52 -11.05 -14.20
CA SER A 2 -11.96 -9.70 -14.00
C SER A 2 -11.08 -9.36 -15.21
N GLU A 3 -11.41 -8.28 -15.91
CA GLU A 3 -10.63 -7.76 -17.03
C GLU A 3 -9.28 -7.18 -16.57
N GLU A 4 -9.08 -7.04 -15.25
CA GLU A 4 -7.95 -6.35 -14.60
C GLU A 4 -6.58 -7.02 -14.81
N ALA A 5 -6.51 -8.36 -14.89
CA ALA A 5 -5.24 -9.07 -15.11
C ALA A 5 -4.87 -9.26 -16.60
N LYS A 6 -5.59 -8.60 -17.52
CA LYS A 6 -5.35 -8.71 -18.96
C LYS A 6 -4.34 -7.66 -19.42
N TRP A 7 -3.24 -8.10 -20.05
CA TRP A 7 -2.28 -7.18 -20.65
C TRP A 7 -2.98 -6.27 -21.66
N ASN A 8 -2.80 -4.96 -21.47
CA ASN A 8 -3.32 -3.92 -22.32
C ASN A 8 -2.13 -3.12 -22.87
N LYS A 9 -2.17 -2.75 -24.16
CA LYS A 9 -1.12 -1.95 -24.81
C LYS A 9 -0.83 -0.63 -24.09
N ARG A 10 -1.75 -0.11 -23.26
CA ARG A 10 -1.51 1.06 -22.40
C ARG A 10 -0.35 0.89 -21.43
N PHE A 11 -0.01 -0.35 -21.06
CA PHE A 11 1.12 -0.69 -20.19
C PHE A 11 2.46 -0.77 -20.92
N ASN A 12 2.47 -0.68 -22.26
CA ASN A 12 3.73 -0.62 -22.99
C ASN A 12 4.42 0.71 -22.69
N ILE A 13 5.64 0.65 -22.18
CA ILE A 13 6.50 1.82 -22.00
C ILE A 13 7.32 2.08 -23.27
N GLY A 14 7.50 1.07 -24.13
CA GLY A 14 8.24 1.18 -25.38
C GLY A 14 9.69 0.72 -25.29
N VAL A 15 10.04 -0.04 -24.26
CA VAL A 15 11.31 -0.75 -24.12
C VAL A 15 10.98 -2.25 -24.16
N ASP A 16 11.36 -2.92 -25.25
CA ASP A 16 10.84 -4.27 -25.56
C ASP A 16 11.19 -5.31 -24.49
N SER A 17 12.39 -5.25 -23.89
CA SER A 17 12.79 -6.15 -22.80
C SER A 17 11.89 -5.99 -21.57
N ILE A 18 11.66 -4.74 -21.14
CA ILE A 18 10.82 -4.40 -19.99
C ILE A 18 9.35 -4.73 -20.27
N ASP A 19 8.83 -4.36 -21.45
CA ASP A 19 7.45 -4.67 -21.86
C ASP A 19 7.19 -6.19 -21.91
N ASN A 20 8.20 -6.99 -22.27
CA ASN A 20 8.12 -8.46 -22.22
C ASN A 20 8.09 -8.98 -20.78
N ALA A 21 8.91 -8.40 -19.89
CA ALA A 21 8.92 -8.75 -18.47
C ALA A 21 7.56 -8.46 -17.80
N HIS A 22 6.98 -7.27 -18.05
CA HIS A 22 5.66 -6.93 -17.56
C HIS A 22 4.57 -7.89 -18.07
N ARG A 23 4.57 -8.20 -19.37
CA ARG A 23 3.63 -9.19 -19.95
C ARG A 23 3.71 -10.54 -19.22
N LYS A 24 4.93 -10.96 -18.88
CA LYS A 24 5.16 -12.22 -18.17
C LYS A 24 4.65 -12.15 -16.73
N LEU A 25 4.91 -11.07 -16.00
CA LEU A 25 4.37 -10.84 -14.65
C LEU A 25 2.83 -10.89 -14.63
N PHE A 26 2.16 -10.16 -15.52
CA PHE A 26 0.70 -10.22 -15.67
C PHE A 26 0.20 -11.63 -16.00
N SER A 27 0.94 -12.38 -16.83
CA SER A 27 0.60 -13.77 -17.12
C SER A 27 0.71 -14.68 -15.89
N ILE A 28 1.71 -14.46 -15.02
CA ILE A 28 1.88 -15.22 -13.78
C ILE A 28 0.72 -14.90 -12.82
N VAL A 29 0.43 -13.61 -12.60
CA VAL A 29 -0.71 -13.17 -11.76
C VAL A 29 -2.02 -13.78 -12.25
N ARG A 30 -2.28 -13.74 -13.57
CA ARG A 30 -3.50 -14.33 -14.13
C ARG A 30 -3.60 -15.84 -13.87
N ARG A 31 -2.48 -16.55 -13.97
CA ARG A 31 -2.45 -17.99 -13.68
C ARG A 31 -2.74 -18.24 -12.21
N LEU A 32 -2.17 -17.44 -11.30
CA LEU A 32 -2.44 -17.52 -9.87
C LEU A 32 -3.91 -17.23 -9.52
N VAL A 33 -4.52 -16.23 -10.14
CA VAL A 33 -5.97 -15.93 -9.97
C VAL A 33 -6.85 -17.10 -10.45
N HIS A 34 -6.42 -17.87 -11.44
CA HIS A 34 -7.14 -19.05 -11.88
C HIS A 34 -6.96 -20.23 -10.92
N LEU A 35 -5.71 -20.48 -10.51
CA LEU A 35 -5.38 -21.55 -9.55
C LEU A 35 -6.02 -21.32 -8.18
N SER A 36 -6.15 -20.07 -7.75
CA SER A 36 -6.78 -19.72 -6.46
C SER A 36 -8.27 -20.06 -6.40
N LYS A 37 -8.91 -20.39 -7.54
CA LYS A 37 -10.32 -20.80 -7.62
C LYS A 37 -10.50 -22.32 -7.65
N ASP A 38 -9.41 -23.08 -7.72
CA ASP A 38 -9.46 -24.55 -7.77
C ASP A 38 -9.36 -25.13 -6.34
N GLU A 39 -10.47 -25.70 -5.86
CA GLU A 39 -10.61 -26.23 -4.50
C GLU A 39 -9.85 -27.56 -4.29
N ASN A 40 -9.46 -28.29 -5.33
CA ASN A 40 -8.97 -29.66 -5.20
C ASN A 40 -7.44 -29.82 -5.21
N ASN A 41 -6.68 -28.81 -5.66
CA ASN A 41 -5.21 -28.77 -5.62
C ASN A 41 -4.62 -27.34 -5.78
N GLY A 42 -5.45 -26.29 -5.73
CA GLY A 42 -5.03 -24.91 -6.00
C GLY A 42 -3.99 -24.38 -5.03
N GLN A 43 -4.01 -24.82 -3.76
CA GLN A 43 -3.15 -24.27 -2.70
C GLN A 43 -1.66 -24.51 -2.94
N TRP A 44 -1.24 -25.76 -3.22
CA TRP A 44 0.17 -26.07 -3.49
C TRP A 44 0.64 -25.44 -4.80
N ALA A 45 -0.20 -25.47 -5.84
CA ALA A 45 0.11 -24.84 -7.12
C ALA A 45 0.21 -23.31 -7.01
N CYS A 46 -0.61 -22.68 -6.17
CA CYS A 46 -0.52 -21.26 -5.83
C CYS A 46 0.76 -20.95 -5.07
N ALA A 47 1.14 -21.77 -4.07
CA ALA A 47 2.38 -21.56 -3.33
C ALA A 47 3.61 -21.57 -4.24
N GLU A 48 3.72 -22.55 -5.14
CA GLU A 48 4.82 -22.59 -6.12
C GLU A 48 4.72 -21.46 -7.16
N GLY A 49 3.52 -21.10 -7.59
CA GLY A 49 3.31 -19.97 -8.49
C GLY A 49 3.70 -18.62 -7.86
N ILE A 50 3.48 -18.44 -6.56
CA ILE A 50 3.84 -17.24 -5.81
C ILE A 50 5.37 -17.15 -5.67
N LYS A 51 6.06 -18.25 -5.37
CA LYS A 51 7.53 -18.30 -5.39
C LYS A 51 8.09 -17.93 -6.76
N TYR A 52 7.46 -18.43 -7.83
CA TYR A 52 7.85 -18.09 -9.19
C TYR A 52 7.60 -16.61 -9.51
N PHE A 53 6.47 -16.05 -9.10
CA PHE A 53 6.18 -14.62 -9.21
C PHE A 53 7.26 -13.78 -8.54
N LYS A 54 7.56 -14.05 -7.27
CA LYS A 54 8.60 -13.35 -6.50
C LYS A 54 9.96 -13.39 -7.21
N SER A 55 10.38 -14.59 -7.62
CA SER A 55 11.67 -14.76 -8.30
C SER A 55 11.75 -13.95 -9.60
N TYR A 56 10.68 -14.00 -10.40
CA TYR A 56 10.61 -13.28 -11.66
C TYR A 56 10.52 -11.76 -11.48
N ALA A 57 9.83 -11.29 -10.44
CA ALA A 57 9.78 -9.85 -10.11
C ALA A 57 11.16 -9.32 -9.73
N ILE A 58 11.93 -10.06 -8.92
CA ILE A 58 13.28 -9.67 -8.52
C ILE A 58 14.24 -9.63 -9.72
N GLU A 59 14.15 -10.62 -10.61
CA GLU A 59 14.91 -10.65 -11.88
C GLU A 59 14.56 -9.42 -12.75
N HIS A 60 13.27 -9.17 -12.94
CA HIS A 60 12.79 -8.01 -13.69
C HIS A 60 13.30 -6.67 -13.13
N PHE A 61 13.21 -6.47 -11.81
CA PHE A 61 13.73 -5.26 -11.17
C PHE A 61 15.23 -5.10 -11.42
N THR A 62 15.99 -6.20 -11.35
CA THR A 62 17.45 -6.18 -11.59
C THR A 62 17.76 -5.77 -13.04
N ASP A 63 17.04 -6.32 -14.01
CA ASP A 63 17.23 -6.01 -15.42
C ASP A 63 16.83 -4.57 -15.77
N GLU A 64 15.74 -4.07 -15.18
CA GLU A 64 15.29 -2.69 -15.34
C GLU A 64 16.24 -1.68 -14.68
N GLU A 65 16.72 -1.98 -13.47
CA GLU A 65 17.74 -1.18 -12.79
C GLU A 65 19.02 -1.07 -13.64
N ALA A 66 19.48 -2.18 -14.22
CA ALA A 66 20.63 -2.18 -15.13
C ALA A 66 20.38 -1.37 -16.41
N TYR A 67 19.17 -1.46 -16.97
CA TYR A 67 18.77 -0.65 -18.11
C TYR A 67 18.75 0.85 -17.78
N MET A 68 18.14 1.25 -16.66
CA MET A 68 18.10 2.64 -16.20
C MET A 68 19.49 3.22 -16.01
N GLN A 69 20.41 2.47 -15.41
CA GLN A 69 21.82 2.87 -15.28
C GLN A 69 22.49 3.04 -16.65
N SER A 70 22.22 2.15 -17.62
CA SER A 70 22.84 2.21 -18.94
C SER A 70 22.46 3.45 -19.76
N ILE A 71 21.36 4.12 -19.41
CA ILE A 71 20.86 5.32 -20.07
C ILE A 71 21.00 6.59 -19.21
N ASP A 72 21.72 6.51 -18.08
CA ASP A 72 21.87 7.59 -17.09
C ASP A 72 20.51 8.19 -16.66
N TYR A 73 19.53 7.32 -16.39
CA TYR A 73 18.19 7.77 -16.00
C TYR A 73 18.24 8.55 -14.68
N LYS A 74 17.84 9.83 -14.74
CA LYS A 74 17.91 10.76 -13.59
C LYS A 74 17.06 10.35 -12.39
N GLY A 75 16.01 9.56 -12.59
CA GLY A 75 15.12 9.09 -11.52
C GLY A 75 15.53 7.73 -10.94
N TYR A 76 16.73 7.23 -11.24
CA TYR A 76 17.18 5.89 -10.86
C TYR A 76 17.07 5.61 -9.37
N ASP A 77 17.58 6.50 -8.51
CA ASP A 77 17.67 6.24 -7.07
C ASP A 77 16.30 6.01 -6.43
N ILE A 78 15.32 6.86 -6.76
CA ILE A 78 13.95 6.75 -6.25
C ILE A 78 13.27 5.49 -6.80
N HIS A 79 13.38 5.23 -8.11
CA HIS A 79 12.77 4.04 -8.72
C HIS A 79 13.37 2.76 -8.11
N LYS A 80 14.68 2.74 -7.88
CA LYS A 80 15.36 1.63 -7.21
C LYS A 80 14.89 1.45 -5.76
N HIS A 81 14.61 2.54 -5.04
CA HIS A 81 14.05 2.47 -3.69
C HIS A 81 12.67 1.81 -3.68
N LEU A 82 11.81 2.13 -4.66
CA LEU A 82 10.51 1.45 -4.83
C LEU A 82 10.68 -0.07 -5.08
N HIS A 83 11.67 -0.45 -5.89
CA HIS A 83 12.01 -1.86 -6.09
C HIS A 83 12.52 -2.54 -4.81
N ASP A 84 13.38 -1.86 -4.05
CA ASP A 84 13.94 -2.37 -2.81
C ASP A 84 12.86 -2.52 -1.73
N ASP A 85 11.90 -1.59 -1.62
CA ASP A 85 10.73 -1.71 -0.76
C ASP A 85 9.92 -2.97 -1.10
N MET A 86 9.59 -3.15 -2.39
CA MET A 86 8.83 -4.32 -2.83
C MET A 86 9.60 -5.62 -2.57
N ARG A 87 10.91 -5.62 -2.85
CA ARG A 87 11.81 -6.78 -2.75
C ARG A 87 12.07 -7.20 -1.31
N TYR A 88 12.34 -6.26 -0.42
CA TYR A 88 12.86 -6.51 0.93
C TYR A 88 11.85 -6.28 2.05
N LYS A 89 10.74 -5.59 1.80
CA LYS A 89 9.67 -5.34 2.79
C LYS A 89 8.35 -5.97 2.38
N THR A 90 7.79 -5.57 1.24
CA THR A 90 6.44 -5.97 0.84
C THR A 90 6.33 -7.48 0.58
N LEU A 91 7.15 -8.04 -0.32
CA LEU A 91 7.09 -9.47 -0.66
C LEU A 91 7.34 -10.38 0.55
N PRO A 92 8.34 -10.11 1.43
CA PRO A 92 8.52 -10.88 2.66
C PRO A 92 7.34 -10.82 3.63
N ALA A 93 6.72 -9.65 3.82
CA ALA A 93 5.55 -9.51 4.69
C ALA A 93 4.36 -10.33 4.17
N LEU A 94 4.08 -10.27 2.87
CA LEU A 94 3.00 -11.05 2.28
C LEU A 94 3.28 -12.56 2.30
N GLU A 95 4.55 -12.97 2.12
CA GLU A 95 4.96 -14.39 2.22
C GLU A 95 4.79 -14.95 3.64
N LYS A 96 5.05 -14.12 4.67
CA LYS A 96 4.79 -14.45 6.06
C LYS A 96 3.28 -14.68 6.29
N ASP A 97 2.42 -13.79 5.80
CA ASP A 97 0.97 -13.93 5.93
C ASP A 97 0.44 -15.21 5.24
N LEU A 98 0.93 -15.48 4.01
CA LEU A 98 0.63 -16.72 3.29
C LEU A 98 1.06 -17.96 4.07
N THR A 99 2.23 -17.93 4.72
CA THR A 99 2.74 -19.07 5.47
C THR A 99 1.94 -19.30 6.76
N VAL A 100 1.64 -18.23 7.49
CA VAL A 100 0.87 -18.27 8.75
C VAL A 100 -0.58 -18.71 8.53
N SER A 101 -1.20 -18.26 7.45
CA SER A 101 -2.56 -18.65 7.08
C SER A 101 -2.66 -20.07 6.49
N ASN A 102 -1.52 -20.74 6.32
CA ASN A 102 -1.40 -21.94 5.50
C ASN A 102 -2.04 -21.73 4.12
N TYR A 103 -1.67 -20.66 3.41
CA TYR A 103 -2.12 -20.33 2.06
C TYR A 103 -3.64 -20.36 1.92
N SER A 104 -4.36 -19.78 2.89
CA SER A 104 -5.82 -19.63 2.80
C SER A 104 -6.21 -18.85 1.54
N GLN A 105 -7.40 -19.10 0.99
CA GLN A 105 -7.86 -18.35 -0.20
C GLN A 105 -7.82 -16.84 0.02
N GLU A 106 -8.21 -16.37 1.21
CA GLU A 106 -8.17 -14.97 1.60
C GLU A 106 -6.74 -14.40 1.50
N SER A 107 -5.74 -15.08 2.08
CA SER A 107 -4.34 -14.62 2.01
C SER A 107 -3.77 -14.65 0.58
N ILE A 108 -4.21 -15.61 -0.25
CA ILE A 108 -3.82 -15.66 -1.67
C ILE A 108 -4.45 -14.49 -2.43
N HIS A 109 -5.73 -14.19 -2.21
CA HIS A 109 -6.39 -13.05 -2.85
C HIS A 109 -5.79 -11.73 -2.39
N HIS A 110 -5.48 -11.59 -1.11
CA HIS A 110 -4.81 -10.42 -0.55
C HIS A 110 -3.41 -10.22 -1.16
N PHE A 111 -2.58 -11.28 -1.23
CA PHE A 111 -1.28 -11.25 -1.93
C PHE A 111 -1.43 -10.77 -3.38
N LEU A 112 -2.40 -11.33 -4.11
CA LEU A 112 -2.63 -11.01 -5.52
C LEU A 112 -3.15 -9.58 -5.71
N GLY A 113 -3.99 -9.08 -4.80
CA GLY A 113 -4.51 -7.71 -4.82
C GLY A 113 -3.39 -6.70 -4.73
N ILE A 114 -2.54 -6.81 -3.69
CA ILE A 114 -1.40 -5.91 -3.48
C ILE A 114 -0.43 -5.98 -4.66
N CYS A 115 -0.03 -7.19 -5.09
CA CYS A 115 0.93 -7.34 -6.18
C CYS A 115 0.40 -6.82 -7.52
N LEU A 116 -0.89 -7.03 -7.82
CA LEU A 116 -1.50 -6.54 -9.06
C LEU A 116 -1.66 -5.03 -9.04
N GLY A 117 -2.07 -4.46 -7.90
CA GLY A 117 -2.17 -3.03 -7.70
C GLY A 117 -0.81 -2.36 -7.91
N TRP A 118 0.21 -2.86 -7.20
CA TRP A 118 1.55 -2.27 -7.19
C TRP A 118 2.13 -2.30 -8.61
N LEU A 119 2.08 -3.48 -9.26
CA LEU A 119 2.57 -3.64 -10.62
C LEU A 119 1.86 -2.71 -11.60
N THR A 120 0.54 -2.55 -11.47
CA THR A 120 -0.24 -1.70 -12.37
C THR A 120 0.10 -0.22 -12.18
N ALA A 121 0.18 0.25 -10.94
CA ALA A 121 0.53 1.63 -10.62
C ALA A 121 1.97 1.95 -11.02
N HIS A 122 2.91 1.08 -10.65
CA HIS A 122 4.34 1.20 -10.93
C HIS A 122 4.60 1.35 -12.43
N ILE A 123 4.05 0.44 -13.26
CA ILE A 123 4.18 0.54 -14.72
C ILE A 123 3.60 1.84 -15.28
N LEU A 124 2.44 2.25 -14.78
CA LEU A 124 1.73 3.40 -15.34
C LEU A 124 2.37 4.74 -14.97
N ILE A 125 3.07 4.79 -13.85
CA ILE A 125 3.59 6.02 -13.24
C ILE A 125 5.11 6.07 -13.36
N GLU A 126 5.80 5.04 -12.86
CA GLU A 126 7.25 5.02 -12.67
C GLU A 126 7.99 4.53 -13.92
N ASP A 127 7.65 3.35 -14.45
CA ASP A 127 8.37 2.75 -15.60
C ASP A 127 8.15 3.58 -16.87
N ARG A 128 6.98 4.20 -16.98
CA ARG A 128 6.70 5.14 -18.07
C ARG A 128 7.55 6.40 -18.00
N ALA A 129 7.93 6.84 -16.80
CA ALA A 129 8.80 8.00 -16.62
C ALA A 129 10.23 7.74 -17.13
N ILE A 130 10.69 6.48 -17.14
CA ILE A 130 11.99 6.09 -17.72
C ILE A 130 12.13 6.55 -19.18
N THR A 131 11.03 6.48 -19.93
CA THR A 131 11.00 6.87 -21.35
C THR A 131 10.72 8.36 -21.58
N GLY A 132 10.60 9.15 -20.52
CA GLY A 132 10.33 10.59 -20.59
C GLY A 132 8.91 10.96 -21.07
N LYS A 133 8.00 9.97 -21.17
CA LYS A 133 6.61 10.19 -21.61
C LYS A 133 5.73 10.81 -20.54
N ILE A 134 6.10 10.65 -19.26
CA ILE A 134 5.42 11.18 -18.09
C ILE A 134 6.49 11.81 -17.19
N PRO A 135 6.24 12.98 -16.57
CA PRO A 135 7.16 13.55 -15.58
C PRO A 135 7.26 12.64 -14.35
N ASN A 136 8.46 12.53 -13.77
CA ASN A 136 8.66 11.85 -12.49
C ASN A 136 7.80 12.53 -11.40
N ARG A 137 7.00 11.75 -10.66
CA ARG A 137 6.13 12.28 -9.58
C ARG A 137 6.90 12.65 -8.32
N TRP A 138 8.06 12.04 -8.11
CA TRP A 138 8.87 12.24 -6.91
C TRP A 138 9.87 13.37 -7.17
N ILE A 139 9.49 14.60 -6.81
CA ILE A 139 10.25 15.82 -7.12
C ILE A 139 11.43 16.02 -6.14
N THR A 140 11.37 15.44 -4.93
CA THR A 140 12.42 15.54 -3.92
C THR A 140 12.32 14.39 -2.92
N ASP A 141 13.43 13.69 -2.73
CA ASP A 141 13.74 12.83 -1.57
C ASP A 141 13.71 13.71 -0.30
N ASN A 142 12.53 14.04 0.24
CA ASN A 142 12.41 14.71 1.55
C ASN A 142 12.62 13.70 2.72
N THR A 143 13.38 12.64 2.46
CA THR A 143 13.03 11.25 2.76
C THR A 143 14.13 10.62 3.62
N GLY A 144 14.34 11.23 4.78
CA GLY A 144 15.14 10.59 5.82
C GLY A 144 14.73 11.09 7.17
N ILE A 145 15.11 12.32 7.49
CA ILE A 145 14.97 12.80 8.87
C ILE A 145 13.51 13.10 9.27
N GLU A 146 12.68 13.66 8.38
CA GLU A 146 11.26 13.95 8.70
C GLU A 146 10.36 12.71 8.55
N GLN A 147 10.72 11.81 7.63
CA GLN A 147 10.00 10.57 7.41
C GLN A 147 10.27 9.54 8.52
N ASP A 148 11.52 9.33 8.92
CA ASP A 148 11.87 8.44 10.05
C ASP A 148 11.13 8.88 11.34
N VAL A 149 11.04 10.19 11.60
CA VAL A 149 10.31 10.72 12.76
C VAL A 149 8.81 10.44 12.66
N LEU A 150 8.22 10.55 11.47
CA LEU A 150 6.81 10.25 11.24
C LEU A 150 6.52 8.75 11.35
N GLU A 151 7.40 7.91 10.82
CA GLU A 151 7.34 6.45 10.89
C GLU A 151 7.48 5.94 12.32
N ASP A 152 8.45 6.45 13.08
CA ASP A 152 8.63 6.14 14.50
C ASP A 152 7.40 6.57 15.30
N ALA A 153 6.90 7.80 15.08
CA ALA A 153 5.73 8.31 15.77
C ALA A 153 4.46 7.50 15.46
N LEU A 154 4.26 7.10 14.20
CA LEU A 154 3.16 6.23 13.79
C LEU A 154 3.29 4.84 14.40
N THR A 155 4.47 4.24 14.35
CA THR A 155 4.76 2.92 14.93
C THR A 155 4.44 2.92 16.43
N ILE A 156 4.90 3.93 17.17
CA ILE A 156 4.59 4.10 18.59
C ILE A 156 3.08 4.25 18.80
N THR A 157 2.43 5.15 18.05
CA THR A 157 0.98 5.39 18.18
C THR A 157 0.14 4.13 17.89
N ILE A 158 0.47 3.37 16.86
CA ILE A 158 -0.26 2.13 16.54
C ILE A 158 -0.02 1.08 17.65
N GLN A 159 1.21 0.95 18.14
CA GLN A 159 1.53 0.06 19.26
C GLN A 159 0.77 0.46 20.54
N GLU A 160 0.64 1.74 20.85
CA GLU A 160 -0.08 2.21 22.04
C GLU A 160 -1.60 1.97 21.93
N ILE A 161 -2.19 2.32 20.79
CA ILE A 161 -3.64 2.28 20.60
C ILE A 161 -4.14 0.84 20.37
N PHE A 162 -3.45 0.09 19.51
CA PHE A 162 -3.89 -1.25 19.13
C PHE A 162 -3.22 -2.36 19.94
N ARG A 163 -2.11 -2.08 20.64
CA ARG A 163 -1.28 -3.09 21.32
C ARG A 163 -0.78 -4.18 20.37
N LEU A 164 -0.47 -3.78 19.14
CA LEU A 164 -0.01 -4.66 18.07
C LEU A 164 1.41 -4.29 17.69
N GLN A 165 2.23 -5.30 17.39
CA GLN A 165 3.47 -5.07 16.65
C GLN A 165 3.13 -4.74 15.20
N THR A 166 3.87 -3.81 14.62
CA THR A 166 3.68 -3.34 13.25
C THR A 166 4.94 -3.53 12.45
N ASP A 167 4.80 -4.10 11.27
CA ASP A 167 5.85 -4.17 10.25
C ASP A 167 5.51 -3.16 9.15
N ILE A 168 6.44 -2.28 8.78
CA ILE A 168 6.28 -1.42 7.59
C ILE A 168 6.38 -2.33 6.36
N VAL A 169 5.32 -2.35 5.56
CA VAL A 169 5.21 -3.18 4.35
C VAL A 169 5.63 -2.37 3.12
N SER A 170 5.32 -1.08 3.09
CA SER A 170 5.72 -0.16 2.02
C SER A 170 5.88 1.25 2.58
N GLU A 171 6.97 1.93 2.22
CA GLU A 171 7.18 3.36 2.50
C GLU A 171 6.62 4.27 1.40
N HIS A 172 6.16 3.65 0.30
CA HIS A 172 5.66 4.29 -0.91
C HIS A 172 4.38 3.59 -1.37
N TYR A 173 3.41 3.47 -0.48
CA TYR A 173 2.12 2.87 -0.81
C TYR A 173 1.45 3.59 -1.99
N GLY A 174 1.10 2.84 -3.03
CA GLY A 174 0.64 3.36 -4.32
C GLY A 174 -0.87 3.41 -4.48
N GLY A 175 -1.63 3.08 -3.42
CA GLY A 175 -3.09 2.97 -3.49
C GLY A 175 -3.57 1.57 -3.89
N GLU A 176 -2.74 0.54 -3.74
CA GLU A 176 -3.06 -0.84 -4.07
C GLU A 176 -4.24 -1.40 -3.27
N ASP A 177 -5.04 -2.27 -3.87
CA ASP A 177 -6.09 -2.98 -3.14
C ASP A 177 -5.47 -3.99 -2.17
N PHE A 178 -5.58 -3.71 -0.87
CA PHE A 178 -5.17 -4.60 0.20
C PHE A 178 -6.36 -5.17 0.99
N GLY A 179 -7.59 -5.09 0.48
CA GLY A 179 -8.78 -5.68 1.10
C GLY A 179 -9.89 -4.67 1.39
N THR A 180 -10.98 -5.16 1.98
CA THR A 180 -12.11 -4.31 2.34
C THR A 180 -11.70 -3.38 3.48
N CYS A 181 -11.76 -2.08 3.22
CA CYS A 181 -11.27 -1.06 4.14
C CYS A 181 -12.35 -0.07 4.55
N MET A 182 -12.28 0.34 5.82
CA MET A 182 -12.86 1.58 6.27
C MET A 182 -11.85 2.71 5.99
N ILE A 183 -12.25 3.70 5.20
CA ILE A 183 -11.36 4.79 4.75
C ILE A 183 -11.87 6.14 5.27
N ILE A 184 -11.02 6.83 6.03
CA ILE A 184 -11.31 8.13 6.63
C ILE A 184 -10.40 9.17 6.00
N ARG A 185 -11.01 10.24 5.47
CA ARG A 185 -10.31 11.47 5.11
C ARG A 185 -10.48 12.49 6.22
N MET A 186 -9.37 12.99 6.72
CA MET A 186 -9.29 14.09 7.67
C MET A 186 -8.66 15.30 7.00
N ILE A 187 -9.19 16.47 7.30
CA ILE A 187 -8.72 17.72 6.76
C ILE A 187 -8.30 18.61 7.91
N TYR A 188 -7.03 19.01 7.91
CA TYR A 188 -6.41 19.88 8.88
C TYR A 188 -6.03 21.22 8.25
N HIS A 189 -6.07 22.27 9.06
CA HIS A 189 -5.52 23.57 8.72
C HIS A 189 -4.41 23.91 9.70
N SER A 190 -3.30 24.42 9.19
CA SER A 190 -2.24 24.95 10.02
C SER A 190 -2.53 26.38 10.48
N ASN A 191 -1.80 26.83 11.50
CA ASN A 191 -1.89 28.21 11.99
C ASN A 191 -1.48 29.26 10.93
N ASP A 192 -0.65 28.88 9.96
CA ASP A 192 -0.26 29.71 8.80
C ASP A 192 -1.23 29.58 7.60
N GLY A 193 -2.37 28.89 7.77
CA GLY A 193 -3.44 28.80 6.79
C GLY A 193 -3.26 27.74 5.70
N LYS A 194 -2.16 26.98 5.74
CA LYS A 194 -1.94 25.83 4.85
C LYS A 194 -2.88 24.69 5.19
N LYS A 195 -3.19 23.88 4.20
CA LYS A 195 -4.15 22.78 4.35
C LYS A 195 -3.41 21.45 4.24
N VAL A 196 -3.76 20.51 5.10
CA VAL A 196 -3.19 19.16 5.10
C VAL A 196 -4.33 18.17 5.09
N GLN A 197 -4.25 17.17 4.22
CA GLN A 197 -5.19 16.07 4.17
C GLN A 197 -4.49 14.81 4.67
N ILE A 198 -5.13 14.13 5.61
CA ILE A 198 -4.68 12.83 6.10
C ILE A 198 -5.71 11.79 5.68
N PHE A 199 -5.25 10.69 5.12
CA PHE A 199 -6.06 9.54 4.79
C PHE A 199 -5.62 8.34 5.61
N MET A 200 -6.58 7.66 6.22
CA MET A 200 -6.37 6.40 6.93
C MET A 200 -7.28 5.35 6.34
N ALA A 201 -6.71 4.28 5.81
CA ALA A 201 -7.45 3.10 5.37
C ALA A 201 -7.11 1.93 6.30
N LEU A 202 -8.12 1.38 6.96
CA LEU A 202 -7.98 0.27 7.89
C LEU A 202 -8.76 -0.92 7.36
N GLU A 203 -8.15 -2.09 7.26
CA GLU A 203 -8.89 -3.31 6.94
C GLU A 203 -9.98 -3.58 7.99
N GLU A 204 -11.11 -4.11 7.55
CA GLU A 204 -12.23 -4.42 8.44
C GLU A 204 -11.82 -5.36 9.58
N SER A 205 -10.93 -6.32 9.32
CA SER A 205 -10.36 -7.26 10.29
C SER A 205 -9.64 -6.54 11.44
N LEU A 206 -8.83 -5.54 11.13
CA LEU A 206 -8.13 -4.70 12.11
C LEU A 206 -9.12 -3.91 12.97
N VAL A 207 -10.09 -3.25 12.34
CA VAL A 207 -11.10 -2.47 13.05
C VAL A 207 -11.94 -3.37 13.95
N LEU A 208 -12.39 -4.52 13.45
CA LEU A 208 -13.15 -5.50 14.22
C LEU A 208 -12.37 -5.99 15.43
N ARG A 209 -11.10 -6.35 15.26
CA ARG A 209 -10.25 -6.80 16.37
C ARG A 209 -10.07 -5.71 17.42
N ALA A 210 -9.77 -4.48 16.99
CA ALA A 210 -9.57 -3.35 17.88
C ALA A 210 -10.83 -3.08 18.73
N VAL A 211 -11.99 -2.94 18.09
CA VAL A 211 -13.25 -2.65 18.79
C VAL A 211 -13.71 -3.85 19.62
N SER A 212 -13.53 -5.08 19.14
CA SER A 212 -13.84 -6.29 19.93
C SER A 212 -13.02 -6.32 21.22
N SER A 213 -11.72 -6.00 21.14
CA SER A 213 -10.85 -5.95 22.31
C SER A 213 -11.23 -4.84 23.29
N MET A 214 -11.74 -3.70 22.81
CA MET A 214 -12.18 -2.60 23.67
C MET A 214 -13.48 -2.92 24.42
N LEU A 215 -14.38 -3.68 23.79
CA LEU A 215 -15.67 -4.06 24.35
C LEU A 215 -15.64 -5.40 25.11
N ASP A 216 -14.52 -6.10 25.10
CA ASP A 216 -14.38 -7.47 25.62
C ASP A 216 -15.46 -8.42 25.08
N MET A 217 -15.80 -8.27 23.81
CA MET A 217 -16.79 -9.12 23.12
C MET A 217 -16.41 -9.35 21.66
N PRO A 218 -16.65 -10.56 21.11
CA PRO A 218 -16.35 -10.83 19.72
C PRO A 218 -17.35 -10.12 18.80
N LEU A 219 -16.83 -9.28 17.91
CA LEU A 219 -17.59 -8.67 16.82
C LEU A 219 -17.20 -9.32 15.49
N THR A 220 -18.20 -9.57 14.64
CA THR A 220 -18.00 -10.28 13.37
C THR A 220 -18.41 -9.46 12.14
N LYS A 221 -18.86 -8.22 12.33
CA LYS A 221 -19.35 -7.37 11.24
C LYS A 221 -19.10 -5.89 11.51
N ILE A 222 -18.82 -5.15 10.44
CA ILE A 222 -18.72 -3.69 10.47
C ILE A 222 -20.12 -3.08 10.42
N ASP A 223 -20.75 -2.91 11.59
CA ASP A 223 -21.98 -2.14 11.70
C ASP A 223 -21.72 -0.67 12.07
N LYS A 224 -22.79 0.11 12.24
CA LYS A 224 -22.67 1.55 12.52
C LYS A 224 -21.89 1.85 13.80
N LEU A 225 -21.97 0.99 14.82
CA LEU A 225 -21.21 1.17 16.05
C LEU A 225 -19.72 0.98 15.77
N VAL A 226 -19.37 -0.11 15.09
CA VAL A 226 -17.98 -0.42 14.75
C VAL A 226 -17.36 0.64 13.84
N MET A 227 -18.10 1.10 12.83
CA MET A 227 -17.68 2.21 11.95
C MET A 227 -17.38 3.49 12.74
N ASN A 228 -18.28 3.88 13.65
CA ASN A 228 -18.09 5.10 14.44
C ASN A 228 -16.91 4.97 15.41
N ALA A 229 -16.75 3.80 16.05
CA ALA A 229 -15.62 3.52 16.91
C ALA A 229 -14.30 3.56 16.12
N GLY A 230 -14.25 2.92 14.95
CA GLY A 230 -13.08 2.95 14.07
C GLY A 230 -12.71 4.36 13.59
N LYS A 231 -13.71 5.20 13.28
CA LYS A 231 -13.48 6.61 12.96
C LYS A 231 -12.89 7.38 14.14
N GLU A 232 -13.42 7.20 15.35
CA GLU A 232 -12.89 7.86 16.54
C GLU A 232 -11.45 7.42 16.83
N LEU A 233 -11.14 6.13 16.67
CA LEU A 233 -9.77 5.62 16.78
C LEU A 233 -8.84 6.28 15.76
N SER A 234 -9.29 6.46 14.52
CA SER A 234 -8.51 7.14 13.48
C SER A 234 -8.20 8.60 13.84
N LEU A 235 -9.16 9.30 14.45
CA LEU A 235 -8.94 10.66 14.96
C LEU A 235 -7.92 10.67 16.10
N ARG A 236 -7.99 9.70 17.02
CA ARG A 236 -7.03 9.57 18.13
C ARG A 236 -5.61 9.25 17.66
N ILE A 237 -5.47 8.40 16.64
CA ILE A 237 -4.18 8.14 15.99
C ILE A 237 -3.60 9.45 15.44
N ALA A 238 -4.39 10.23 14.70
CA ALA A 238 -3.92 11.50 14.13
C ALA A 238 -3.56 12.54 15.22
N GLU A 239 -4.33 12.60 16.32
CA GLU A 239 -4.03 13.46 17.47
C GLU A 239 -2.71 13.04 18.17
N GLN A 240 -2.53 11.76 18.46
CA GLN A 240 -1.31 11.24 19.09
C GLN A 240 -0.09 11.42 18.20
N LEU A 241 -0.22 11.18 16.90
CA LEU A 241 0.83 11.44 15.92
C LEU A 241 1.26 12.91 15.97
N GLY A 242 0.29 13.83 16.00
CA GLY A 242 0.57 15.25 16.18
C GLY A 242 1.31 15.55 17.47
N MET A 243 1.06 14.84 18.57
CA MET A 243 1.81 15.01 19.83
C MET A 243 3.24 14.48 19.73
N HIS A 244 3.43 13.26 19.21
CA HIS A 244 4.74 12.62 19.05
C HIS A 244 5.65 13.37 18.08
N ALA A 245 5.09 13.91 16.99
CA ALA A 245 5.83 14.74 16.04
C ALA A 245 5.95 16.22 16.47
N HIS A 246 5.45 16.61 17.65
CA HIS A 246 5.41 18.00 18.13
C HIS A 246 4.70 18.98 17.16
N LEU A 247 3.64 18.51 16.49
CA LEU A 247 2.81 19.23 15.53
C LEU A 247 1.41 19.58 16.06
N SER A 248 1.00 19.06 17.23
CA SER A 248 -0.37 19.17 17.77
C SER A 248 -0.86 20.61 17.98
N SER A 249 0.04 21.55 18.27
CA SER A 249 -0.29 22.98 18.42
C SER A 249 -0.31 23.74 17.10
N LYS A 250 0.16 23.13 16.01
CA LYS A 250 0.30 23.77 14.69
C LYS A 250 -0.88 23.51 13.76
N TYR A 251 -1.62 22.43 13.98
CA TYR A 251 -2.70 21.98 13.10
C TYR A 251 -4.01 21.79 13.86
N HIS A 252 -5.10 22.19 13.23
CA HIS A 252 -6.46 22.05 13.75
C HIS A 252 -7.32 21.27 12.77
N LEU A 253 -8.07 20.28 13.28
CA LEU A 253 -9.00 19.48 12.47
C LEU A 253 -10.18 20.36 12.03
N GLU A 254 -10.38 20.48 10.72
CA GLU A 254 -11.52 21.16 10.12
C GLU A 254 -12.69 20.17 9.91
N SER A 255 -12.41 18.99 9.35
CA SER A 255 -13.45 18.01 9.05
C SER A 255 -12.91 16.59 8.95
N SER A 256 -13.79 15.60 9.17
CA SER A 256 -13.48 14.18 8.99
C SER A 256 -14.67 13.43 8.40
N HIS A 257 -14.45 12.68 7.31
CA HIS A 257 -15.50 11.99 6.59
C HIS A 257 -15.01 10.63 6.07
N PHE A 258 -15.93 9.66 6.00
CA PHE A 258 -15.67 8.44 5.24
C PHE A 258 -15.65 8.74 3.75
N ILE A 259 -14.79 8.03 3.03
CA ILE A 259 -14.76 8.03 1.56
C ILE A 259 -14.83 6.59 1.05
N SER A 260 -15.29 6.39 -0.18
CA SER A 260 -15.29 5.07 -0.79
C SER A 260 -13.90 4.66 -1.28
N ALA A 261 -13.68 3.36 -1.46
CA ALA A 261 -12.46 2.83 -2.08
C ALA A 261 -12.20 3.47 -3.45
N GLU A 262 -13.24 3.64 -4.29
CA GLU A 262 -13.11 4.32 -5.59
C GLU A 262 -12.68 5.79 -5.47
N GLN A 263 -13.12 6.50 -4.42
CA GLN A 263 -12.69 7.88 -4.18
C GLN A 263 -11.24 7.92 -3.72
N PHE A 264 -10.83 6.97 -2.88
CA PHE A 264 -9.45 6.82 -2.41
C PHE A 264 -8.49 6.49 -3.56
N GLU A 265 -8.83 5.50 -4.38
CA GLU A 265 -8.06 5.12 -5.57
C GLU A 265 -7.85 6.30 -6.53
N LYS A 266 -8.91 7.09 -6.80
CA LYS A 266 -8.81 8.28 -7.67
C LYS A 266 -7.82 9.33 -7.18
N ILE A 267 -7.61 9.44 -5.87
CA ILE A 267 -6.65 10.39 -5.30
C ILE A 267 -5.22 10.02 -5.75
N PHE A 268 -4.86 8.73 -5.66
CA PHE A 268 -3.54 8.25 -6.13
C PHE A 268 -3.37 8.38 -7.65
N TYR A 269 -4.45 8.26 -8.43
CA TYR A 269 -4.36 8.47 -9.88
C TYR A 269 -4.21 9.93 -10.28
N LEU A 270 -4.89 10.86 -9.61
CA LEU A 270 -5.02 12.25 -10.05
C LEU A 270 -4.08 13.23 -9.35
N GLU A 271 -3.61 12.88 -8.15
CA GLU A 271 -2.95 13.81 -7.24
C GLU A 271 -1.59 13.24 -6.78
N SER A 272 -0.70 14.11 -6.30
CA SER A 272 0.52 13.71 -5.61
C SER A 272 0.23 13.52 -4.12
N ILE A 273 0.79 12.46 -3.54
CA ILE A 273 0.78 12.18 -2.10
C ILE A 273 2.19 12.39 -1.57
N ASP A 274 2.34 13.17 -0.50
CA ASP A 274 3.64 13.55 0.05
C ASP A 274 4.22 12.48 0.97
N TYR A 275 3.37 11.78 1.71
CA TYR A 275 3.74 10.65 2.57
C TYR A 275 2.73 9.53 2.40
N SER A 276 3.17 8.29 2.17
CA SER A 276 2.25 7.16 1.97
C SER A 276 2.83 5.85 2.48
N LEU A 277 2.38 5.42 3.66
CA LEU A 277 2.88 4.23 4.34
C LEU A 277 1.81 3.14 4.37
N LEU A 278 2.23 1.89 4.24
CA LEU A 278 1.42 0.70 4.48
C LEU A 278 2.05 -0.15 5.58
N PHE A 279 1.26 -0.49 6.60
CA PHE A 279 1.66 -1.30 7.73
C PHE A 279 0.91 -2.63 7.74
N ASN A 280 1.59 -3.70 8.13
CA ASN A 280 0.97 -4.95 8.57
C ASN A 280 0.97 -4.96 10.11
N THR A 281 -0.21 -5.11 10.70
CA THR A 281 -0.41 -5.10 12.17
C THR A 281 -0.51 -6.50 12.78
N GLY A 282 -0.33 -7.55 11.97
CA GLY A 282 -0.54 -8.96 12.33
C GLY A 282 -2.00 -9.40 12.40
N CYS A 283 -2.95 -8.50 12.18
CA CYS A 283 -4.40 -8.80 12.11
C CYS A 283 -5.15 -7.99 11.06
N GLY A 284 -4.40 -7.42 10.12
CA GLY A 284 -4.91 -6.57 9.06
C GLY A 284 -3.93 -5.45 8.76
N TYR A 285 -4.14 -4.82 7.63
CA TYR A 285 -3.31 -3.78 7.08
C TYR A 285 -3.87 -2.40 7.42
N PHE A 286 -2.95 -1.45 7.53
CA PHE A 286 -3.24 -0.06 7.83
C PHE A 286 -2.44 0.82 6.88
N ALA A 287 -3.12 1.60 6.03
CA ALA A 287 -2.47 2.63 5.22
C ALA A 287 -2.66 4.00 5.85
N PHE A 288 -1.58 4.77 5.91
CA PHE A 288 -1.55 6.15 6.40
C PHE A 288 -0.91 7.04 5.34
N CYS A 289 -1.67 8.03 4.86
CA CYS A 289 -1.23 8.91 3.78
C CYS A 289 -1.42 10.38 4.15
N ILE A 290 -0.47 11.24 3.80
CA ILE A 290 -0.55 12.69 3.97
C ILE A 290 -0.40 13.36 2.61
N LYS A 291 -1.26 14.35 2.37
CA LYS A 291 -1.16 15.30 1.28
C LYS A 291 -1.09 16.73 1.82
N LEU A 292 -0.07 17.47 1.41
CA LEU A 292 0.13 18.88 1.67
C LEU A 292 -0.53 19.70 0.54
N LEU A 293 -1.28 20.75 0.89
CA LEU A 293 -2.01 21.63 -0.03
C LEU A 293 -1.58 23.09 0.10
#